data_AF-K2MV55-F1
#
_entry.id   AF-K2MV55-F1
#
_cell.length_a   1.000
_cell.length_b   1.000
_cell.length_c   1.000
_cell.angle_alpha   90.00
_cell.angle_beta   90.00
_cell.angle_gamma   90.00
#
_symmetry.space_group_name_H-M   'P 1'
#
loop_
_entity.id
_entity.type
_entity.pdbx_description
1 polymer ?
#
loop_
_entity_poly.entity_id
_entity_poly.type
_entity_poly.pdbx_seq_one_letter_code
_entity_poly.pdbx_strand_id
1 'polypeptide(L)'
;MLASALLYSDGNLHLLQRKGDGKDRVISLSCLADGLSTIKSVLSSWAQKDIFFFSLSIPTACLVAVLSDAAGDDTWNDEYLCLNATVKKAVKDNDGFRFTGLDSRAIWPVNNRGDKVLHVPLSQEFTLVASVTIDGTPSGNTPLLTAMLASTASNHAMGLSYSHNKKWETMFQDSSREQQLGAEEGIPSGTHAARQQGLCVH
;
A
#
# COMPACT_ATOMS: atom_id res chain seq x y z
N MET A 1 -0.94 -31.09 -15.43
CA MET A 1 -1.21 -30.41 -14.14
C MET A 1 0.09 -30.43 -13.34
N LEU A 2 0.71 -29.26 -13.17
CA LEU A 2 1.87 -29.10 -12.31
C LEU A 2 1.38 -29.14 -10.87
N ALA A 3 1.96 -30.01 -10.05
CA ALA A 3 1.71 -30.09 -8.62
C ALA A 3 3.03 -29.88 -7.89
N SER A 4 3.03 -29.04 -6.88
CA SER A 4 4.20 -28.76 -6.06
C SER A 4 3.84 -28.72 -4.58
N ALA A 5 4.78 -29.10 -3.73
CA ALA A 5 4.69 -28.97 -2.29
C ALA A 5 6.01 -28.38 -1.74
N LEU A 6 5.90 -27.51 -0.75
CA LEU A 6 7.03 -26.98 0.01
C LEU A 6 7.09 -27.68 1.37
N LEU A 7 8.29 -28.04 1.80
CA LEU A 7 8.55 -28.63 3.12
C LEU A 7 9.70 -27.88 3.77
N TYR A 8 9.50 -27.42 5.00
CA TYR A 8 10.57 -26.91 5.85
C TYR A 8 10.89 -27.94 6.93
N SER A 9 12.10 -28.47 6.92
CA SER A 9 12.56 -29.51 7.85
C SER A 9 14.05 -29.35 8.11
N ASP A 10 14.47 -29.55 9.36
CA ASP A 10 15.88 -29.50 9.78
C ASP A 10 16.61 -28.23 9.32
N GLY A 11 15.91 -27.09 9.35
CA GLY A 11 16.47 -25.79 8.97
C GLY A 11 16.60 -25.56 7.46
N ASN A 12 16.08 -26.45 6.62
CA ASN A 12 16.16 -26.38 5.16
C ASN A 12 14.77 -26.27 4.51
N LEU A 13 14.70 -25.57 3.38
CA LEU A 13 13.49 -25.48 2.57
C LEU A 13 13.61 -26.38 1.35
N HIS A 14 12.63 -27.25 1.16
CA HIS A 14 12.58 -28.23 0.08
C HIS A 14 11.36 -27.97 -0.80
N LEU A 15 11.57 -28.05 -2.11
CA LEU A 15 10.51 -28.03 -3.12
C LEU A 15 10.40 -29.41 -3.75
N LEU A 16 9.24 -30.04 -3.55
CA LEU A 16 8.82 -31.22 -4.27
C LEU A 16 7.97 -30.78 -5.46
N GLN A 17 8.37 -31.12 -6.68
CA GLN A 17 7.66 -30.73 -7.89
C GLN A 17 7.43 -31.94 -8.80
N ARG A 18 6.18 -32.14 -9.21
CA ARG A 18 5.82 -33.07 -10.28
C ARG A 18 5.94 -32.35 -11.62
N LYS A 19 6.78 -32.86 -12.52
CA LYS A 19 6.93 -32.40 -13.90
C LYS A 19 6.51 -33.52 -14.87
N GLY A 20 5.93 -33.13 -16.01
CA GLY A 20 5.55 -34.05 -17.10
C GLY A 20 4.09 -33.97 -17.52
N ASP A 21 3.83 -34.37 -18.78
CA ASP A 21 2.52 -34.45 -19.40
C ASP A 21 2.13 -35.91 -19.67
N GLY A 22 0.88 -36.27 -19.35
CA GLY A 22 0.33 -37.60 -19.69
C GLY A 22 1.07 -38.81 -19.10
N LYS A 23 2.01 -39.37 -19.87
CA LYS A 23 2.59 -40.72 -19.67
C LYS A 23 3.88 -40.74 -18.83
N ASP A 24 4.70 -39.68 -18.88
CA ASP A 24 5.95 -39.62 -18.12
C ASP A 24 5.85 -38.56 -17.02
N ARG A 25 5.65 -39.01 -15.79
CA ARG A 25 5.60 -38.15 -14.60
C ARG A 25 6.85 -38.33 -13.77
N VAL A 26 7.64 -37.28 -13.66
CA VAL A 26 8.83 -37.24 -12.80
C VAL A 26 8.51 -36.40 -11.58
N ILE A 27 8.97 -36.86 -10.41
CA ILE A 27 8.95 -36.08 -9.18
C ILE A 27 10.40 -35.65 -8.91
N SER A 28 10.64 -34.35 -8.89
CA SER A 28 11.93 -33.78 -8.50
C SER A 28 11.84 -33.20 -7.10
N LEU A 29 12.84 -33.49 -6.27
CA LEU A 29 13.06 -32.84 -4.98
C LEU A 29 14.28 -31.93 -5.10
N SER A 30 14.13 -30.66 -4.76
CA SER A 30 15.19 -29.66 -4.80
C SER A 30 15.29 -28.90 -3.49
N CYS A 31 16.51 -28.64 -3.02
CA CYS A 31 16.76 -27.73 -1.91
C CYS A 31 16.72 -26.28 -2.41
N LEU A 32 16.03 -25.40 -1.69
CA LEU A 32 15.90 -23.97 -1.98
C LEU A 32 16.73 -23.14 -1.00
N ALA A 33 18.04 -23.35 -0.99
CA ALA A 33 18.94 -22.64 -0.06
C ALA A 33 18.86 -21.11 -0.25
N ASP A 34 18.94 -20.63 -1.50
CA ASP A 34 18.84 -19.21 -1.83
C ASP A 34 17.45 -18.66 -1.46
N GLY A 35 16.39 -19.41 -1.78
CA GLY A 35 15.02 -19.04 -1.42
C GLY A 35 14.83 -18.90 0.10
N LEU A 36 15.40 -19.83 0.87
CA LEU A 36 15.37 -19.75 2.33
C LEU A 36 16.18 -18.58 2.88
N SER A 37 17.34 -18.28 2.28
CA SER A 37 18.14 -17.11 2.65
C SER A 37 17.35 -15.82 2.43
N THR A 38 16.69 -15.67 1.28
CA THR A 38 15.82 -14.53 0.99
C THR A 38 14.67 -14.43 1.99
N ILE A 39 13.96 -15.53 2.30
CA ILE A 39 12.88 -15.53 3.29
C ILE A 39 13.38 -15.08 4.66
N LYS A 40 14.52 -15.62 5.13
CA LYS A 40 15.12 -15.22 6.41
C LYS A 40 15.50 -13.74 6.42
N SER A 41 16.04 -13.23 5.31
CA SER A 41 16.36 -11.81 5.17
C SER A 41 15.12 -10.93 5.31
N VAL A 42 14.04 -11.25 4.58
CA VAL A 42 12.78 -10.50 4.63
C VAL A 42 12.15 -10.55 6.03
N LEU A 43 12.08 -11.73 6.66
CA LEU A 43 11.55 -11.87 8.03
C LEU A 43 12.38 -11.09 9.05
N SER A 44 13.70 -11.04 8.88
CA SER A 44 14.58 -10.22 9.73
C SER A 44 14.30 -8.73 9.53
N SER A 45 14.07 -8.28 8.30
CA SER A 45 13.68 -6.90 8.01
C SER A 45 12.33 -6.54 8.65
N TRP A 46 11.33 -7.42 8.55
CA TRP A 46 10.02 -7.22 9.19
C TRP A 46 10.14 -7.07 10.70
N ALA A 47 10.88 -7.97 11.37
CA ALA A 47 11.09 -7.89 12.81
C ALA A 47 11.79 -6.58 13.23
N GLN A 48 12.77 -6.11 12.45
CA GLN A 48 13.44 -4.83 12.70
C GLN A 48 12.49 -3.64 12.52
N LYS A 49 11.63 -3.67 11.50
CA LYS A 49 10.62 -2.62 11.26
C LYS A 49 9.55 -2.60 12.33
N ASP A 50 9.08 -3.76 12.78
CA ASP A 50 8.13 -3.85 13.89
C ASP A 50 8.71 -3.25 15.18
N ILE A 51 9.96 -3.56 15.52
CA ILE A 51 10.65 -2.96 16.68
C ILE A 51 10.76 -1.44 16.52
N PHE A 52 11.13 -0.97 15.33
CA PHE A 52 11.25 0.45 15.03
C PHE A 52 9.90 1.18 15.19
N PHE A 53 8.84 0.71 14.55
CA PHE A 53 7.51 1.33 14.62
C PHE A 53 6.91 1.24 16.02
N PHE A 54 7.12 0.12 16.71
CA PHE A 54 6.71 -0.03 18.11
C PHE A 54 7.40 1.01 19.01
N SER A 55 8.68 1.32 18.78
CA SER A 55 9.41 2.37 19.51
C SER A 55 8.84 3.78 19.28
N LEU A 56 8.14 3.98 18.17
CA LEU A 56 7.40 5.20 17.83
C LEU A 56 5.93 5.14 18.28
N SER A 57 5.54 4.14 19.06
CA SER A 57 4.16 3.91 19.53
C SER A 57 3.15 3.68 18.39
N ILE A 58 3.62 3.23 17.23
CA ILE A 58 2.76 2.83 16.10
C ILE A 58 2.36 1.36 16.33
N PRO A 59 1.05 1.03 16.33
CA PRO A 59 0.60 -0.35 16.42
C PRO A 59 1.09 -1.18 15.23
N THR A 60 1.80 -2.27 15.51
CA THR A 60 2.34 -3.18 14.49
C THR A 60 1.49 -4.44 14.29
N ALA A 61 0.58 -4.72 15.22
CA ALA A 61 -0.41 -5.78 15.04
C ALA A 61 -1.28 -5.47 13.81
N CYS A 62 -1.31 -6.41 12.86
CA CYS A 62 -2.00 -6.28 11.57
C CYS A 62 -1.46 -5.17 10.65
N LEU A 63 -0.34 -4.52 10.96
CA LEU A 63 0.27 -3.54 10.06
C LEU A 63 0.81 -4.25 8.81
N VAL A 64 0.23 -3.96 7.66
CA VAL A 64 0.54 -4.64 6.40
C VAL A 64 1.63 -3.92 5.61
N ALA A 65 1.60 -2.59 5.62
CA ALA A 65 2.53 -1.76 4.87
C ALA A 65 2.69 -0.40 5.50
N VAL A 66 3.89 0.16 5.31
CA VAL A 66 4.21 1.54 5.63
C VAL A 66 4.94 2.13 4.44
N LEU A 67 4.39 3.17 3.82
CA LEU A 67 5.05 3.89 2.74
C LEU A 67 5.81 5.08 3.34
N SER A 68 7.14 5.05 3.31
CA SER A 68 7.99 6.15 3.80
C SER A 68 9.29 6.36 3.00
N ASP A 69 10.25 7.07 3.61
CA ASP A 69 11.42 7.79 3.08
C ASP A 69 12.27 7.11 1.98
N ALA A 70 12.18 5.80 1.81
CA ALA A 70 12.94 5.03 0.84
C ALA A 70 12.45 5.19 -0.62
N ALA A 71 11.80 6.28 -0.99
CA ALA A 71 11.22 6.48 -2.32
C ALA A 71 12.25 6.83 -3.42
N GLY A 72 12.11 6.21 -4.60
CA GLY A 72 12.76 6.60 -5.86
C GLY A 72 11.86 7.53 -6.70
N ASP A 73 12.33 8.02 -7.86
CA ASP A 73 11.66 9.10 -8.61
C ASP A 73 10.17 8.86 -8.89
N ASP A 74 9.78 7.62 -9.25
CA ASP A 74 8.39 7.24 -9.56
C ASP A 74 7.84 6.13 -8.62
N THR A 75 8.48 5.88 -7.47
CA THR A 75 8.12 4.77 -6.59
C THR A 75 8.18 5.16 -5.12
N TRP A 76 7.10 4.90 -4.39
CA TRP A 76 7.06 5.02 -2.94
C TRP A 76 7.26 3.62 -2.34
N ASN A 77 8.39 3.41 -1.68
CA ASN A 77 8.73 2.10 -1.18
C ASN A 77 7.91 1.73 0.06
N ASP A 78 7.52 0.46 0.11
CA ASP A 78 6.98 -0.16 1.31
C ASP A 78 8.11 -0.63 2.21
N GLU A 79 8.11 -0.17 3.46
CA GLU A 79 9.11 -0.50 4.48
C GLU A 79 9.11 -1.99 4.84
N TYR A 80 8.00 -2.70 4.58
CA TYR A 80 7.92 -4.16 4.70
C TYR A 80 8.34 -4.91 3.42
N LEU A 81 8.75 -4.20 2.37
CA LEU A 81 9.28 -4.77 1.11
C LEU A 81 8.27 -5.67 0.37
N CYS A 82 6.99 -5.59 0.71
CA CYS A 82 5.94 -6.42 0.13
C CYS A 82 5.50 -5.81 -1.19
N LEU A 83 5.05 -4.55 -1.17
CA LEU A 83 4.44 -3.92 -2.34
C LEU A 83 4.60 -2.40 -2.34
N ASN A 84 5.38 -1.89 -3.28
CA ASN A 84 5.59 -0.45 -3.43
C ASN A 84 4.38 0.23 -4.10
N ALA A 85 4.20 1.53 -3.84
CA ALA A 85 3.25 2.36 -4.59
C ALA A 85 3.92 3.02 -5.80
N THR A 86 3.15 3.24 -6.86
CA THR A 86 3.59 4.01 -8.03
C THR A 86 3.27 5.49 -7.82
N VAL A 87 4.24 6.36 -8.06
CA VAL A 87 4.09 7.80 -7.91
C VAL A 87 4.13 8.48 -9.27
N LYS A 88 3.33 9.52 -9.45
CA LYS A 88 3.25 10.29 -10.69
C LYS A 88 3.24 11.79 -10.40
N LYS A 89 4.09 12.53 -11.12
CA LYS A 89 4.17 14.01 -11.08
C LYS A 89 4.28 14.56 -9.64
N ALA A 90 5.15 13.98 -8.83
CA ALA A 90 5.40 14.41 -7.46
C ALA A 90 6.89 14.69 -7.27
N VAL A 91 7.22 15.56 -6.31
CA VAL A 91 8.59 15.84 -5.90
C VAL A 91 8.83 15.13 -4.58
N LYS A 92 9.93 14.39 -4.47
CA LYS A 92 10.33 13.77 -3.20
C LYS A 92 10.47 14.83 -2.12
N ASP A 93 9.95 14.52 -0.95
CA ASP A 93 10.10 15.31 0.27
C ASP A 93 10.58 14.38 1.40
N ASN A 94 11.02 14.94 2.52
CA ASN A 94 11.41 14.13 3.67
C ASN A 94 10.22 13.26 4.09
N ASP A 95 10.45 11.94 4.16
CA ASP A 95 9.47 10.92 4.55
C ASP A 95 8.27 10.75 3.61
N GLY A 96 8.31 11.31 2.39
CA GLY A 96 7.23 11.11 1.42
C GLY A 96 7.32 11.97 0.16
N PHE A 97 6.18 12.58 -0.21
CA PHE A 97 6.04 13.28 -1.48
C PHE A 97 5.24 14.57 -1.37
N ARG A 98 5.64 15.53 -2.20
CA ARG A 98 4.94 16.77 -2.45
C ARG A 98 4.26 16.72 -3.83
N PHE A 99 2.94 16.80 -3.83
CA PHE A 99 2.12 16.72 -5.04
C PHE A 99 1.71 18.12 -5.50
N THR A 100 2.18 18.52 -6.68
CA THR A 100 1.96 19.87 -7.25
C THR A 100 1.47 19.77 -8.70
N GLY A 101 0.17 19.54 -8.90
CA GLY A 101 -0.46 19.69 -10.22
C GLY A 101 -1.62 18.75 -10.51
N LEU A 102 -2.22 18.93 -11.68
CA LEU A 102 -3.25 18.02 -12.18
C LEU A 102 -2.64 16.64 -12.47
N ASP A 103 -3.34 15.60 -12.04
CA ASP A 103 -2.96 14.19 -12.10
C ASP A 103 -1.75 13.76 -11.25
N SER A 104 -1.24 14.61 -10.35
CA SER A 104 -0.21 14.20 -9.39
C SER A 104 -0.84 13.29 -8.33
N ARG A 105 -0.30 12.07 -8.15
CA ARG A 105 -0.83 11.09 -7.19
C ARG A 105 0.17 9.98 -6.88
N ALA A 106 -0.03 9.30 -5.76
CA ALA A 106 0.52 7.98 -5.50
C ALA A 106 -0.61 6.93 -5.58
N ILE A 107 -0.33 5.76 -6.14
CA ILE A 107 -1.27 4.63 -6.23
C ILE A 107 -0.62 3.41 -5.61
N TRP A 108 -1.25 2.90 -4.55
CA TRP A 108 -0.84 1.65 -3.89
C TRP A 108 -1.81 0.51 -4.26
N PRO A 109 -1.37 -0.52 -5.00
CA PRO A 109 -2.28 -1.49 -5.60
C PRO A 109 -2.61 -2.64 -4.63
N VAL A 110 -3.68 -2.48 -3.84
CA VAL A 110 -4.08 -3.46 -2.82
C VAL A 110 -4.61 -4.79 -3.38
N ASN A 111 -5.28 -4.79 -4.53
CA ASN A 111 -5.89 -5.99 -5.14
C ASN A 111 -6.10 -5.80 -6.65
N ASN A 112 -5.03 -5.84 -7.45
CA ASN A 112 -5.17 -5.87 -8.92
C ASN A 112 -5.27 -7.32 -9.39
N ARG A 113 -6.41 -7.71 -9.98
CA ARG A 113 -6.67 -9.09 -10.48
C ARG A 113 -5.80 -9.48 -11.68
N GLY A 114 -5.09 -8.53 -12.29
CA GLY A 114 -4.43 -8.71 -13.59
C GLY A 114 -3.05 -9.36 -13.56
N ASP A 115 -2.29 -9.26 -12.48
CA ASP A 115 -0.93 -9.80 -12.38
C ASP A 115 -0.65 -10.27 -10.96
N LYS A 116 0.49 -10.95 -10.75
CA LYS A 116 0.99 -11.55 -9.48
C LYS A 116 1.17 -10.54 -8.34
N VAL A 117 0.13 -9.81 -7.99
CA VAL A 117 0.08 -8.88 -6.87
C VAL A 117 -0.21 -9.69 -5.62
N LEU A 118 0.47 -9.37 -4.54
CA LEU A 118 0.19 -9.92 -3.22
C LEU A 118 -1.29 -9.75 -2.92
N HIS A 119 -1.97 -10.87 -2.68
CA HIS A 119 -3.33 -10.86 -2.16
C HIS A 119 -3.25 -10.44 -0.71
N VAL A 120 -3.25 -9.13 -0.45
CA VAL A 120 -3.55 -8.63 0.87
C VAL A 120 -5.07 -8.62 1.00
N PRO A 121 -5.67 -9.41 1.89
CA PRO A 121 -7.11 -9.42 2.10
C PRO A 121 -7.56 -8.16 2.87
N LEU A 122 -7.36 -6.98 2.30
CA LEU A 122 -7.94 -5.70 2.75
C LEU A 122 -9.42 -5.57 2.30
N SER A 123 -10.07 -6.68 1.95
CA SER A 123 -11.38 -6.69 1.30
C SER A 123 -12.58 -6.63 2.26
N GLN A 124 -12.35 -6.60 3.57
CA GLN A 124 -13.44 -6.55 4.56
C GLN A 124 -13.29 -5.37 5.53
N GLU A 125 -12.16 -5.29 6.24
CA GLU A 125 -11.89 -4.22 7.20
C GLU A 125 -10.44 -3.76 7.00
N PHE A 126 -10.23 -2.45 6.88
CA PHE A 126 -8.90 -1.87 6.82
C PHE A 126 -8.90 -0.47 7.41
N THR A 127 -7.74 -0.06 7.93
CA THR A 127 -7.51 1.33 8.36
C THR A 127 -6.42 1.95 7.52
N LEU A 128 -6.68 3.14 6.99
CA LEU A 128 -5.71 3.90 6.22
C LEU A 128 -5.34 5.18 6.97
N VAL A 129 -4.07 5.30 7.35
CA VAL A 129 -3.57 6.45 8.11
C VAL A 129 -2.57 7.21 7.26
N ALA A 130 -2.77 8.53 7.12
CA ALA A 130 -1.84 9.39 6.42
C ALA A 130 -1.64 10.72 7.16
N SER A 131 -0.41 11.22 7.18
CA SER A 131 -0.12 12.60 7.56
C SER A 131 -0.11 13.45 6.29
N VAL A 132 -0.96 14.48 6.25
CA VAL A 132 -1.10 15.38 5.10
C VAL A 132 -0.90 16.82 5.55
N THR A 133 -0.01 17.56 4.91
CA THR A 133 0.10 19.01 5.02
C THR A 133 -0.46 19.63 3.74
N ILE A 134 -1.34 20.61 3.89
CA ILE A 134 -1.95 21.31 2.75
C ILE A 134 -1.32 22.69 2.69
N ASP A 135 -0.38 22.85 1.77
CA ASP A 135 0.23 24.11 1.44
C ASP A 135 -0.77 24.89 0.57
N GLY A 136 -1.53 25.80 1.19
CA GLY A 136 -2.37 26.77 0.51
C GLY A 136 -3.83 26.35 0.35
N THR A 137 -4.62 27.19 -0.32
CA THR A 137 -6.04 26.91 -0.57
C THR A 137 -6.20 26.23 -1.92
N PRO A 138 -6.84 25.05 -2.01
CA PRO A 138 -7.07 24.40 -3.29
C PRO A 138 -8.07 25.20 -4.13
N SER A 139 -7.96 25.11 -5.46
CA SER A 139 -8.86 25.79 -6.40
C SER A 139 -10.25 25.15 -6.49
N GLY A 140 -10.44 23.97 -5.91
CA GLY A 140 -11.67 23.20 -5.89
C GLY A 140 -11.61 22.11 -4.81
N ASN A 141 -12.61 21.24 -4.75
CA ASN A 141 -12.56 20.10 -3.84
C ASN A 141 -11.45 19.14 -4.29
N THR A 142 -10.44 18.95 -3.44
CA THR A 142 -9.23 18.20 -3.79
C THR A 142 -9.18 16.91 -2.97
N PRO A 143 -9.26 15.73 -3.62
CA PRO A 143 -9.07 14.45 -2.95
C PRO A 143 -7.64 14.36 -2.40
N LEU A 144 -7.50 13.99 -1.14
CA LEU A 144 -6.20 13.83 -0.47
C LEU A 144 -5.88 12.36 -0.24
N LEU A 145 -6.90 11.59 0.14
CA LEU A 145 -6.77 10.15 0.38
C LEU A 145 -8.01 9.46 -0.17
N THR A 146 -7.83 8.42 -0.98
CA THR A 146 -8.95 7.70 -1.58
C THR A 146 -8.64 6.22 -1.65
N ALA A 147 -9.54 5.41 -1.11
CA ALA A 147 -9.58 3.98 -1.32
C ALA A 147 -10.69 3.66 -2.32
N MET A 148 -10.35 2.92 -3.37
CA MET A 148 -11.28 2.53 -4.42
C MET A 148 -11.29 1.02 -4.55
N LEU A 149 -12.49 0.45 -4.51
CA LEU A 149 -12.74 -0.93 -4.86
C LEU A 149 -13.27 -0.98 -6.28
N ALA A 150 -12.41 -1.33 -7.23
CA ALA A 150 -12.80 -1.61 -8.60
C ALA A 150 -13.44 -3.01 -8.67
N SER A 151 -14.76 -3.07 -8.86
CA SER A 151 -15.49 -4.31 -9.13
C SER A 151 -16.21 -4.23 -10.47
N THR A 152 -16.52 -5.39 -11.06
CA THR A 152 -17.27 -5.47 -12.33
C THR A 152 -18.72 -5.01 -12.20
N ALA A 153 -19.23 -4.80 -10.98
CA ALA A 153 -20.63 -4.47 -10.71
C ALA A 153 -20.84 -3.03 -10.22
N SER A 154 -19.88 -2.47 -9.47
CA SER A 154 -19.89 -1.08 -9.00
C SER A 154 -18.51 -0.64 -8.50
N ASN A 155 -18.22 0.65 -8.64
CA ASN A 155 -17.07 1.28 -7.99
C ASN A 155 -17.53 1.76 -6.62
N HIS A 156 -16.95 1.21 -5.55
CA HIS A 156 -17.09 1.80 -4.22
C HIS A 156 -15.85 2.62 -3.96
N ALA A 157 -16.04 3.88 -3.59
CA ALA A 157 -14.94 4.75 -3.19
C ALA A 157 -15.25 5.35 -1.82
N MET A 158 -14.24 5.36 -0.96
CA MET A 158 -14.25 6.18 0.23
C MET A 158 -12.99 7.02 0.29
N GLY A 159 -13.09 8.22 0.84
CA GLY A 159 -11.95 9.11 0.86
C GLY A 159 -12.16 10.35 1.69
N LEU A 160 -11.07 11.09 1.82
CA LEU A 160 -10.99 12.37 2.47
C LEU A 160 -10.54 13.40 1.44
N SER A 161 -11.28 14.50 1.34
CA SER A 161 -10.95 15.64 0.49
C SER A 161 -10.93 16.93 1.30
N TYR A 162 -10.31 17.95 0.72
CA TYR A 162 -10.25 19.29 1.28
C TYR A 162 -10.77 20.30 0.27
N SER A 163 -11.75 21.09 0.69
CA SER A 163 -12.43 22.04 -0.19
C SER A 163 -11.72 23.39 -0.25
N HIS A 164 -12.02 24.16 -1.30
CA HIS A 164 -11.56 25.55 -1.43
C HIS A 164 -12.01 26.46 -0.27
N ASN A 165 -13.08 26.06 0.44
CA ASN A 165 -13.57 26.74 1.64
C ASN A 165 -12.82 26.31 2.91
N LYS A 166 -11.69 25.60 2.77
CA LYS A 166 -10.84 25.13 3.86
C LYS A 166 -11.51 24.15 4.82
N LYS A 167 -12.46 23.38 4.30
CA LYS A 167 -13.21 22.38 5.07
C LYS A 167 -12.82 20.98 4.64
N TRP A 168 -12.71 20.09 5.62
CA TRP A 168 -12.60 18.66 5.38
C TRP A 168 -13.96 18.12 4.94
N GLU A 169 -13.93 17.32 3.88
CA GLU A 169 -15.09 16.61 3.36
C GLU A 169 -14.76 15.13 3.28
N THR A 170 -15.70 14.31 3.74
CA THR A 170 -15.65 12.87 3.50
C THR A 170 -16.44 12.55 2.25
N MET A 171 -15.89 11.67 1.40
CA MET A 171 -16.59 11.14 0.24
C MET A 171 -16.89 9.67 0.47
N PHE A 172 -18.15 9.30 0.28
CA PHE A 172 -18.59 7.92 0.16
C PHE A 172 -19.38 7.84 -1.13
N GLN A 173 -18.85 7.09 -2.09
CA GLN A 173 -19.54 6.77 -3.32
C GLN A 173 -19.90 5.30 -3.26
N ASP A 174 -21.16 5.05 -2.94
CA ASP A 174 -21.84 3.83 -3.31
C ASP A 174 -22.64 4.13 -4.57
N SER A 175 -22.95 3.11 -5.38
CA SER A 175 -23.78 3.14 -6.59
C SER A 175 -25.15 3.83 -6.46
N SER A 176 -25.47 4.41 -5.29
CA SER A 176 -26.74 5.06 -5.01
C SER A 176 -26.71 6.41 -4.27
N ARG A 177 -25.64 6.89 -3.62
CA ARG A 177 -25.61 8.24 -2.97
C ARG A 177 -24.20 8.79 -2.73
N GLU A 178 -24.00 10.09 -3.00
CA GLU A 178 -22.94 10.91 -2.39
C GLU A 178 -23.42 11.41 -1.02
N GLN A 179 -22.63 11.20 0.03
CA GLN A 179 -22.90 11.78 1.36
C GLN A 179 -21.71 12.61 1.79
N GLN A 180 -21.93 13.92 2.00
CA GLN A 180 -20.98 14.85 2.59
C GLN A 180 -21.20 14.91 4.11
N LEU A 181 -20.18 14.53 4.89
CA LEU A 181 -20.12 14.81 6.33
C LEU A 181 -18.90 15.71 6.59
N GLY A 182 -19.12 16.83 7.27
CA GLY A 182 -18.09 17.84 7.55
C GLY A 182 -17.29 17.52 8.82
N ALA A 183 -15.99 17.84 8.80
CA ALA A 183 -15.11 17.77 9.96
C ALA A 183 -14.33 19.09 10.16
N GLU A 184 -14.01 19.42 11.42
CA GLU A 184 -13.46 20.71 11.89
C GLU A 184 -11.93 20.90 11.67
N GLU A 185 -11.49 22.14 11.95
CA GLU A 185 -10.50 22.97 11.26
C GLU A 185 -9.05 22.92 11.80
N GLY A 186 -8.08 23.28 10.94
CA GLY A 186 -6.71 23.69 11.28
C GLY A 186 -6.03 24.43 10.11
N ILE A 187 -5.41 25.60 10.39
CA ILE A 187 -4.81 26.61 9.45
C ILE A 187 -3.32 26.78 9.86
N PRO A 188 -2.30 26.98 8.97
CA PRO A 188 -2.18 28.15 8.09
C PRO A 188 -1.59 28.01 6.67
N SER A 189 -1.78 29.14 5.96
CA SER A 189 -1.56 29.52 4.56
C SER A 189 -0.11 29.56 4.04
N GLY A 190 0.08 29.09 2.80
CA GLY A 190 1.22 29.37 1.92
C GLY A 190 1.26 28.40 0.71
N THR A 191 1.64 28.88 -0.48
CA THR A 191 1.79 28.24 -1.82
C THR A 191 1.52 26.72 -2.02
N HIS A 192 0.67 26.41 -3.02
CA HIS A 192 0.13 25.10 -3.45
C HIS A 192 1.03 23.85 -3.38
N ALA A 193 0.69 22.93 -2.48
CA ALA A 193 1.19 21.55 -2.43
C ALA A 193 0.39 20.73 -1.39
N ALA A 194 0.09 19.47 -1.65
CA ALA A 194 -0.22 18.53 -0.57
C ALA A 194 1.04 17.72 -0.30
N ARG A 195 1.57 17.77 0.93
CA ARG A 195 2.68 16.93 1.38
C ARG A 195 2.09 15.74 2.12
N GLN A 196 2.38 14.53 1.67
CA GLN A 196 2.01 13.32 2.40
C GLN A 196 3.27 12.71 3.01
N GLN A 197 3.28 12.54 4.34
CA GLN A 197 4.48 12.16 5.11
C GLN A 197 4.44 10.71 5.62
N GLY A 198 3.50 9.90 5.12
CA GLY A 198 3.37 8.50 5.46
C GLY A 198 2.01 7.94 5.07
N LEU A 199 1.97 6.66 4.75
CA LEU A 199 0.73 5.88 4.61
C LEU A 199 0.91 4.56 5.35
N CYS A 200 0.10 4.31 6.38
CA CYS A 200 0.06 3.03 7.07
C CYS A 200 -1.27 2.35 6.79
N VAL A 201 -1.22 1.03 6.56
CA VAL A 201 -2.42 0.22 6.36
C VAL A 201 -2.48 -0.92 7.36
N HIS A 202 -3.53 -0.93 8.18
CA HIS A 202 -3.90 -2.02 9.10
C HIS A 202 -5.04 -2.85 8.53
#